data_AF-A0A7V3NBF0-F1
#
_entry.id   AF-A0A7V3NBF0-F1
#
_cell.length_a   1.000
_cell.length_b   1.000
_cell.length_c   1.000
_cell.angle_alpha   90.00
_cell.angle_beta   90.00
_cell.angle_gamma   90.00
#
_symmetry.space_group_name_H-M   'P 1'
#
loop_
_entity.id
_entity.type
_entity.pdbx_description
1 polymer ?
#
loop_
_entity_poly.entity_id
_entity_poly.type
_entity_poly.pdbx_seq_one_letter_code
_entity_poly.pdbx_strand_id
1 'polypeptide(L)'
;MSQETIVGIDLGTTNSEIAVVRNGKVEVLGENGEKILPSVVGLDPAGRLLVGTPARNQWILAPERTVRSIKRKMGQDVKVALGPQLHTPQEISAIILRTLKERAERQLGHPVRKAVITVPAFFNEIQREATREAGELAGLEVVRIINEPTAA
;
A
#
# COMPACT_ATOMS: atom_id res chain seq x y z
N MET A 1 4.97 29.66 0.92
CA MET A 1 4.48 28.38 0.37
C MET A 1 4.94 27.29 1.31
N SER A 2 4.02 26.62 2.02
CA SER A 2 4.39 25.44 2.80
C SER A 2 4.88 24.37 1.81
N GLN A 3 6.06 23.79 2.05
CA GLN A 3 6.49 22.64 1.25
C GLN A 3 5.45 21.53 1.39
N GLU A 4 4.98 21.00 0.26
CA GLU A 4 4.07 19.85 0.26
C GLU A 4 4.78 18.62 0.83
N THR A 5 4.11 17.92 1.74
CA THR A 5 4.66 16.70 2.33
C THR A 5 4.70 15.58 1.30
N ILE A 6 5.90 15.05 1.09
CA ILE A 6 6.14 13.83 0.32
C ILE A 6 6.42 12.71 1.32
N VAL A 7 5.69 11.61 1.20
CA VAL A 7 5.91 10.40 2.01
C VAL A 7 6.71 9.36 1.22
N GLY A 8 7.50 8.56 1.93
CA GLY A 8 8.08 7.34 1.38
C GLY A 8 7.19 6.16 1.75
N ILE A 9 6.89 5.29 0.79
CA ILE A 9 6.08 4.08 1.02
C ILE A 9 6.90 2.87 0.60
N ASP A 10 7.13 1.97 1.56
CA ASP A 10 7.56 0.62 1.24
C ASP A 10 6.34 -0.25 1.01
N LEU A 11 6.03 -0.56 -0.25
CA LEU A 11 4.90 -1.42 -0.59
C LEU A 11 5.40 -2.86 -0.66
N GLY A 12 5.60 -3.59 0.43
CA GLY A 12 6.15 -4.95 0.33
C GLY A 12 5.13 -6.03 -0.04
N THR A 13 5.62 -7.21 -0.42
CA THR A 13 4.75 -8.38 -0.72
C THR A 13 3.99 -8.87 0.51
N THR A 14 4.64 -8.84 1.68
CA THR A 14 4.08 -9.35 2.95
C THR A 14 3.63 -8.23 3.86
N ASN A 15 4.41 -7.16 3.93
CA ASN A 15 4.22 -6.03 4.83
C ASN A 15 4.48 -4.75 4.05
N SER A 16 3.83 -3.67 4.45
CA SER A 16 4.04 -2.34 3.92
C SER A 16 4.19 -1.32 5.04
N GLU A 17 4.91 -0.25 4.76
CA GLU A 17 5.22 0.81 5.71
C GLU A 17 5.13 2.18 5.02
N ILE A 18 4.94 3.22 5.81
CA ILE A 18 4.93 4.61 5.34
C ILE A 18 5.77 5.46 6.28
N ALA A 19 6.59 6.33 5.70
CA ALA A 19 7.49 7.20 6.42
C ALA A 19 7.46 8.62 5.87
N VAL A 20 7.88 9.57 6.70
CA VAL A 20 8.04 10.98 6.34
C VAL A 20 9.39 11.46 6.84
N VAL A 21 9.93 12.50 6.18
CA VAL A 21 11.10 13.22 6.71
C VAL A 21 10.62 14.44 7.47
N ARG A 22 10.90 14.51 8.78
CA ARG A 22 10.64 15.66 9.64
C ARG A 22 11.94 16.13 10.29
N ASN A 23 12.27 17.41 10.16
CA ASN A 23 13.48 18.01 10.75
C ASN A 23 14.77 17.24 10.40
N GLY A 24 14.89 16.79 9.14
CA GLY A 24 16.03 16.01 8.66
C GLY A 24 16.10 14.57 9.16
N LYS A 25 15.09 14.09 9.90
CA LYS A 25 15.01 12.71 10.39
C LYS A 25 13.87 11.96 9.72
N VAL A 26 14.13 10.70 9.38
CA VAL A 26 13.09 9.78 8.90
C VAL A 26 12.27 9.31 10.10
N GLU A 27 10.95 9.35 9.94
CA GLU A 27 10.01 8.84 10.91
C GLU A 27 8.99 7.92 10.23
N VAL A 28 8.92 6.67 10.69
CA VAL A 28 7.91 5.70 10.24
C VAL A 28 6.60 5.98 10.97
N LEU A 29 5.55 6.22 10.19
CA LEU A 29 4.21 6.54 10.66
C LEU A 29 3.42 5.25 10.84
N GLY A 30 2.67 5.15 11.93
CA GLY A 30 1.95 3.94 12.32
C GLY A 30 0.54 4.23 12.83
N GLU A 31 -0.08 3.22 13.43
CA GLU A 31 -1.38 3.37 14.08
C GLU A 31 -1.47 2.42 15.26
N ASN A 32 -1.93 2.92 16.43
CA ASN A 32 -2.07 2.11 17.66
C ASN A 32 -0.77 1.35 18.05
N GLY A 33 0.40 1.94 17.79
CA GLY A 33 1.71 1.32 18.04
C GLY A 33 2.20 0.37 16.94
N GLU A 34 1.36 0.02 15.97
CA GLU A 34 1.75 -0.78 14.80
C GLU A 34 2.30 0.13 13.68
N LYS A 35 3.61 0.03 13.43
CA LYS A 35 4.27 0.73 12.30
C LYS A 35 4.18 -0.04 10.98
N ILE A 36 3.99 -1.35 11.08
CA ILE A 36 3.96 -2.27 9.94
C ILE A 36 2.52 -2.61 9.62
N LEU A 37 2.14 -2.48 8.35
CA LEU A 37 0.84 -2.93 7.84
C LEU A 37 1.03 -4.25 7.08
N PRO A 38 0.42 -5.38 7.50
CA PRO A 38 0.38 -6.56 6.64
C PRO A 38 -0.25 -6.23 5.28
N SER A 39 0.39 -6.63 4.18
CA SER A 39 -0.08 -6.43 2.81
C SER A 39 -1.21 -7.41 2.46
N VAL A 40 -2.31 -7.29 3.20
CA VAL A 40 -3.47 -8.19 3.17
C VAL A 40 -4.74 -7.36 3.14
N VAL A 41 -5.63 -7.69 2.21
CA VAL A 41 -6.94 -7.05 2.05
C VAL A 41 -8.00 -8.12 2.18
N GLY A 42 -9.11 -7.84 2.86
CA GLY A 42 -10.19 -8.80 3.02
C GLY A 42 -11.55 -8.13 3.19
N LEU A 43 -12.61 -8.93 3.25
CA LEU A 43 -13.95 -8.48 3.60
C LEU A 43 -14.44 -9.20 4.85
N ASP A 44 -15.01 -8.47 5.79
CA ASP A 44 -15.74 -9.04 6.92
C ASP A 44 -17.08 -9.63 6.46
N PRO A 45 -17.83 -10.40 7.30
CA PRO A 45 -19.11 -11.01 6.94
C PRO A 45 -20.13 -10.06 6.31
N ALA A 46 -20.18 -8.81 6.75
CA ALA A 46 -21.09 -7.78 6.25
C ALA A 46 -20.62 -7.14 4.93
N GLY A 47 -19.48 -7.55 4.39
CA GLY A 47 -18.90 -7.02 3.15
C GLY A 47 -18.10 -5.73 3.36
N ARG A 48 -17.74 -5.39 4.61
CA ARG A 48 -16.90 -4.22 4.90
C ARG A 48 -15.43 -4.57 4.71
N LEU A 49 -14.67 -3.60 4.21
CA LEU A 49 -13.25 -3.75 3.92
C LEU A 49 -12.43 -3.90 5.20
N LEU A 50 -11.57 -4.91 5.21
CA LEU A 50 -10.53 -5.14 6.21
C LEU A 50 -9.17 -5.00 5.52
N VAL A 51 -8.22 -4.32 6.15
CA VAL A 51 -6.85 -4.16 5.63
C VAL A 51 -5.86 -4.38 6.76
N GLY A 52 -4.75 -5.07 6.50
CA GLY A 52 -3.72 -5.30 7.50
C GLY A 52 -4.00 -6.46 8.44
N THR A 53 -3.73 -6.24 9.73
CA THR A 53 -3.86 -7.25 10.79
C THR A 53 -5.26 -7.88 10.85
N PRO A 54 -6.38 -7.13 10.78
CA PRO A 54 -7.72 -7.72 10.75
C PRO A 54 -7.94 -8.67 9.57
N ALA A 55 -7.51 -8.29 8.36
CA ALA A 55 -7.63 -9.13 7.17
C ALA A 55 -6.71 -10.36 7.24
N ARG A 56 -5.51 -10.21 7.79
CA ARG A 56 -4.58 -11.32 8.03
C ARG A 56 -5.15 -12.33 9.01
N ASN A 57 -5.79 -11.88 10.09
CA ASN A 57 -6.29 -12.75 11.15
C ASN A 57 -7.45 -13.64 10.68
N GLN A 58 -8.30 -13.17 9.77
CA GLN A 58 -9.41 -13.96 9.25
C GLN A 58 -9.02 -14.96 8.14
N TRP A 59 -7.82 -14.84 7.56
CA TRP A 59 -7.41 -15.61 6.36
C TRP A 59 -7.65 -17.11 6.47
N ILE A 60 -7.40 -17.72 7.64
CA ILE A 60 -7.55 -19.16 7.85
C ILE A 60 -9.03 -19.59 7.74
N LEU A 61 -9.95 -18.73 8.21
CA LEU A 61 -11.38 -19.02 8.27
C LEU A 61 -12.14 -18.56 7.03
N ALA A 62 -11.66 -17.52 6.35
CA ALA A 62 -12.29 -16.93 5.17
C ALA A 62 -11.27 -16.61 4.05
N PRO A 63 -10.58 -17.63 3.51
CA PRO A 63 -9.56 -17.45 2.47
C PRO A 63 -10.13 -16.88 1.17
N GLU A 64 -11.38 -17.22 0.82
CA GLU A 64 -12.08 -16.73 -0.38
C GLU A 64 -12.44 -15.25 -0.32
N ARG A 65 -12.40 -14.65 0.88
CA ARG A 65 -12.69 -13.23 1.13
C ARG A 65 -11.45 -12.42 1.44
N THR A 66 -10.27 -12.97 1.22
CA THR A 66 -9.01 -12.37 1.66
C THR A 66 -7.94 -12.54 0.58
N VAL A 67 -7.26 -11.46 0.22
CA VAL A 67 -6.19 -11.41 -0.78
C VAL A 67 -4.86 -11.11 -0.10
N ARG A 68 -3.84 -11.91 -0.43
CA ARG A 68 -2.46 -11.79 0.09
C ARG A 68 -1.46 -11.81 -1.04
N SER A 69 -0.24 -11.33 -0.77
CA SER A 69 0.90 -11.41 -1.70
C SER A 69 0.62 -10.79 -3.08
N ILE A 70 -0.26 -9.79 -3.13
CA ILE A 70 -0.73 -9.21 -4.39
C ILE A 70 0.41 -8.61 -5.21
N LYS A 71 1.48 -8.13 -4.54
CA LYS A 71 2.67 -7.57 -5.20
C LYS A 71 3.30 -8.55 -6.20
N ARG A 72 3.15 -9.86 -6.01
CA ARG A 72 3.64 -10.89 -6.95
C ARG A 72 2.91 -10.90 -8.30
N LYS A 73 1.73 -10.30 -8.37
CA LYS A 73 0.88 -10.22 -9.56
C LYS A 73 0.94 -8.86 -10.24
N MET A 74 1.69 -7.88 -9.72
CA MET A 74 1.81 -6.56 -10.33
C MET A 74 2.28 -6.68 -11.78
N GLY A 75 1.65 -5.91 -12.67
CA GLY A 75 1.94 -5.90 -14.11
C GLY A 75 1.45 -7.13 -14.88
N GLN A 76 0.73 -8.06 -14.25
CA GLN A 76 0.09 -9.20 -14.93
C GLN A 76 -1.36 -8.85 -15.30
N ASP A 77 -1.80 -9.31 -16.48
CA ASP A 77 -3.20 -9.24 -16.89
C ASP A 77 -4.00 -10.38 -16.24
N VAL A 78 -4.27 -10.24 -14.94
CA VAL A 78 -5.04 -11.19 -14.15
C VAL A 78 -6.03 -10.45 -13.26
N LYS A 79 -7.11 -11.13 -12.88
CA LYS A 79 -8.03 -10.65 -11.84
C LYS A 79 -7.93 -11.53 -10.61
N VAL A 80 -8.12 -10.92 -9.44
CA VAL A 80 -8.24 -11.61 -8.15
C VAL A 80 -9.61 -11.34 -7.56
N ALA A 81 -10.22 -12.35 -6.95
CA ALA A 81 -11.49 -12.19 -6.27
C ALA A 81 -11.27 -11.57 -4.88
N LEU A 82 -12.10 -10.60 -4.52
CA LEU A 82 -12.27 -10.10 -3.16
C LEU A 82 -13.76 -10.18 -2.84
N GLY A 83 -14.18 -11.32 -2.31
CA GLY A 83 -15.60 -11.66 -2.23
C GLY A 83 -16.22 -11.80 -3.63
N PRO A 84 -17.36 -11.14 -3.92
CA PRO A 84 -18.06 -11.30 -5.20
C PRO A 84 -17.45 -10.48 -6.35
N GLN A 85 -16.52 -9.56 -6.05
CA GLN A 85 -15.94 -8.65 -7.04
C GLN A 85 -14.56 -9.11 -7.50
N LEU A 86 -14.25 -8.84 -8.77
CA LEU A 86 -12.95 -9.09 -9.37
C LEU A 86 -12.16 -7.79 -9.45
N HIS A 87 -10.91 -7.84 -9.00
CA HIS A 87 -10.02 -6.68 -8.99
C HIS A 87 -8.71 -6.96 -9.72
N THR A 88 -8.09 -5.93 -10.29
CA THR A 88 -6.69 -5.99 -10.73
C THR A 88 -5.75 -6.04 -9.51
N PRO A 89 -4.51 -6.49 -9.71
CA PRO A 89 -3.46 -6.34 -8.72
C PRO A 89 -3.28 -4.89 -8.26
N GLN A 90 -3.37 -3.92 -9.18
CA GLN A 90 -3.24 -2.49 -8.91
C GLN A 90 -4.36 -1.98 -8.01
N GLU A 91 -5.61 -2.38 -8.23
CA GLU A 91 -6.75 -1.99 -7.40
C GLU A 91 -6.59 -2.49 -5.96
N ILE A 92 -6.15 -3.73 -5.77
CA ILE A 92 -5.89 -4.28 -4.43
C ILE A 92 -4.68 -3.59 -3.77
N SER A 93 -3.61 -3.34 -4.51
CA SER A 93 -2.47 -2.57 -4.00
C SER A 93 -2.86 -1.13 -3.65
N ALA A 94 -3.76 -0.50 -4.41
CA ALA A 94 -4.28 0.83 -4.14
C ALA A 94 -5.04 0.90 -2.81
N ILE A 95 -5.75 -0.17 -2.43
CA ILE A 95 -6.39 -0.28 -1.11
C ILE A 95 -5.35 -0.19 0.00
N ILE A 96 -4.24 -0.94 -0.12
CA ILE A 96 -3.15 -0.93 0.88
C ILE A 96 -2.51 0.47 0.96
N LEU A 97 -2.21 1.06 -0.20
CA LEU A 97 -1.61 2.40 -0.29
C LEU A 97 -2.53 3.48 0.28
N ARG A 98 -3.85 3.38 0.05
CA ARG A 98 -4.85 4.29 0.62
C ARG A 98 -4.90 4.18 2.15
N THR A 99 -4.86 2.96 2.70
CA THR A 99 -4.78 2.77 4.16
C THR A 99 -3.52 3.39 4.75
N LEU A 100 -2.36 3.25 4.10
CA LEU A 100 -1.12 3.90 4.54
C LEU A 100 -1.22 5.44 4.47
N LYS A 101 -1.73 5.98 3.36
CA LYS A 101 -1.98 7.41 3.20
C LYS A 101 -2.87 7.94 4.31
N GLU A 102 -4.00 7.32 4.57
CA GLU A 102 -4.94 7.74 5.62
C GLU A 102 -4.30 7.70 7.01
N ARG A 103 -3.43 6.71 7.29
CA ARG A 103 -2.64 6.67 8.54
C ARG A 103 -1.71 7.87 8.65
N ALA A 104 -0.99 8.19 7.57
CA ALA A 104 -0.12 9.35 7.54
C ALA A 104 -0.91 10.64 7.73
N GLU A 105 -2.04 10.81 7.06
CA GLU A 105 -2.91 11.99 7.20
C GLU A 105 -3.43 12.17 8.62
N ARG A 106 -3.84 11.08 9.30
CA ARG A 106 -4.25 11.11 10.71
C ARG A 106 -3.11 11.56 11.64
N GLN A 107 -1.90 11.03 11.45
CA GLN A 107 -0.75 11.38 12.30
C GLN A 107 -0.17 12.77 12.01
N LEU A 108 -0.26 13.23 10.76
CA LEU A 108 0.26 14.53 10.33
C LEU A 108 -0.76 15.66 10.54
N GLY A 109 -2.05 15.34 10.62
CA GLY A 109 -3.13 16.31 10.78
C GLY A 109 -3.46 17.11 9.51
N HIS A 110 -2.97 16.68 8.35
CA HIS A 110 -3.23 17.32 7.06
C HIS A 110 -3.19 16.29 5.90
N PRO A 111 -3.77 16.62 4.73
CA PRO A 111 -3.75 15.74 3.56
C PRO A 111 -2.34 15.42 3.06
N VAL A 112 -2.16 14.20 2.52
CA VAL A 112 -0.92 13.73 1.88
C VAL A 112 -1.22 13.43 0.41
N ARG A 113 -0.54 14.13 -0.49
CA ARG A 113 -0.81 14.02 -1.94
C ARG A 113 0.31 13.39 -2.74
N LYS A 114 1.55 13.40 -2.22
CA LYS A 114 2.74 12.98 -2.98
C LYS A 114 3.45 11.84 -2.29
N ALA A 115 3.89 10.86 -3.07
CA ALA A 115 4.62 9.71 -2.55
C ALA A 115 5.80 9.31 -3.44
N VAL A 116 6.84 8.76 -2.80
CA VAL A 116 7.85 7.92 -3.43
C VAL A 116 7.56 6.47 -3.02
N ILE A 117 7.45 5.55 -3.98
CA ILE A 117 7.07 4.16 -3.71
C ILE A 117 8.20 3.21 -4.11
N THR A 118 8.50 2.22 -3.26
CA THR A 118 9.53 1.21 -3.52
C THR A 118 9.05 0.05 -4.40
N VAL A 119 9.94 -0.49 -5.22
CA VAL A 119 9.76 -1.73 -5.99
C VAL A 119 11.01 -2.61 -5.91
N PRO A 120 10.88 -3.94 -6.08
CA PRO A 120 12.04 -4.82 -6.17
C PRO A 120 12.94 -4.42 -7.34
N ALA A 121 14.25 -4.54 -7.18
CA ALA A 121 15.21 -4.13 -8.22
C ALA A 121 15.03 -4.88 -9.56
N PHE A 122 14.43 -6.08 -9.54
CA PHE A 122 14.15 -6.89 -10.72
C PHE A 122 12.80 -6.58 -11.38
N PHE A 123 12.00 -5.64 -10.85
CA PHE A 123 10.75 -5.24 -11.51
C PHE A 123 11.04 -4.62 -12.88
N ASN A 124 10.36 -5.11 -13.90
CA ASN A 124 10.39 -4.53 -15.24
C ASN A 124 9.51 -3.26 -15.32
N GLU A 125 9.51 -2.60 -16.48
CA GLU A 125 8.77 -1.35 -16.68
C GLU A 125 7.26 -1.50 -16.49
N ILE A 126 6.68 -2.61 -16.95
CA ILE A 126 5.23 -2.88 -16.80
C ILE A 126 4.86 -3.00 -15.32
N GLN A 127 5.69 -3.66 -14.50
CA GLN A 127 5.44 -3.82 -13.07
C GLN A 127 5.66 -2.51 -12.29
N ARG A 128 6.60 -1.67 -12.74
CA ARG A 128 6.84 -0.32 -12.22
C ARG A 128 5.65 0.59 -12.50
N GLU A 129 5.14 0.57 -13.73
CA GLU A 129 3.98 1.37 -14.12
C GLU A 129 2.71 0.90 -13.40
N ALA A 130 2.50 -0.41 -13.26
CA ALA A 130 1.41 -0.94 -12.44
C ALA A 130 1.47 -0.46 -10.98
N THR A 131 2.68 -0.29 -10.43
CA THR A 131 2.87 0.25 -9.08
C THR A 131 2.56 1.74 -9.00
N ARG A 132 2.88 2.50 -10.06
CA ARG A 132 2.50 3.91 -10.20
C ARG A 132 0.98 4.06 -10.27
N GLU A 133 0.32 3.28 -11.13
CA GLU A 133 -1.14 3.22 -11.28
C GLU A 133 -1.82 2.93 -9.93
N ALA A 134 -1.31 1.97 -9.16
CA ALA A 134 -1.83 1.68 -7.83
C ALA A 134 -1.74 2.90 -6.88
N GLY A 135 -0.66 3.68 -6.97
CA GLY A 135 -0.52 4.95 -6.24
C GLY A 135 -1.55 5.98 -6.65
N GLU A 136 -1.77 6.14 -7.96
CA GLU A 136 -2.76 7.08 -8.50
C GLU A 136 -4.19 6.70 -8.09
N LEU A 137 -4.54 5.40 -8.15
CA LEU A 137 -5.81 4.86 -7.65
C LEU A 137 -5.99 5.07 -6.13
N ALA A 138 -4.90 5.19 -5.37
CA ALA A 138 -4.91 5.55 -3.96
C ALA A 138 -5.01 7.08 -3.72
N GLY A 139 -5.04 7.88 -4.78
CA GLY A 139 -5.06 9.33 -4.71
C GLY A 139 -3.71 9.92 -4.30
N LEU A 140 -2.61 9.30 -4.72
CA LEU A 140 -1.25 9.78 -4.57
C LEU A 140 -0.66 10.13 -5.94
N GLU A 141 -0.07 11.31 -6.06
CA GLU A 141 0.88 11.63 -7.12
C GLU A 141 2.20 10.90 -6.81
N VAL A 142 2.54 9.92 -7.65
CA VAL A 142 3.77 9.14 -7.49
C VAL A 142 4.95 9.92 -8.06
N VAL A 143 5.64 10.67 -7.21
CA VAL A 143 6.77 11.51 -7.60
C VAL A 143 7.92 10.67 -8.16
N ARG A 144 8.16 9.50 -7.56
CA ARG A 144 9.24 8.59 -7.99
C ARG A 144 8.94 7.14 -7.61
N ILE A 145 9.38 6.22 -8.46
CA ILE A 145 9.52 4.80 -8.13
C ILE A 145 11.01 4.51 -7.89
N ILE A 146 11.36 3.98 -6.72
CA ILE A 146 12.74 3.67 -6.32
C ILE A 146 12.93 2.16 -6.09
N ASN A 147 14.12 1.65 -6.36
CA ASN A 147 14.45 0.26 -6.05
C ASN A 147 14.60 0.07 -4.53
N GLU A 148 14.05 -1.01 -3.99
CA GLU A 148 14.15 -1.38 -2.56
C GLU A 148 15.62 -1.36 -2.04
N PRO A 149 16.63 -1.96 -2.72
CA PRO A 149 18.02 -1.89 -2.25
C PRO A 149 18.66 -0.50 -2.29
N THR A 150 18.09 0.45 -3.03
CA THR A 150 18.55 1.84 -3.07
C THR A 150 17.94 2.68 -1.95
N ALA A 151 16.79 2.24 -1.42
CA ALA A 151 16.08 2.91 -0.33
C ALA A 151 16.55 2.46 1.06
N ALA A 152 17.11 1.25 1.19
CA ALA A 152 17.71 0.70 2.40
C ALA A 152 19.11 1.27 2.67
#